data_AF-A0A2K9YTR4-F1
#
_entry.id   AF-A0A2K9YTR4-F1
#
_cell.length_a   1.000
_cell.length_b   1.000
_cell.length_c   1.000
_cell.angle_alpha   90.00
_cell.angle_beta   90.00
_cell.angle_gamma   90.00
#
_symmetry.space_group_name_H-M   'P 1'
#
loop_
_entity.id
_entity.type
_entity.pdbx_description
1 polymer ?
#
loop_
_entity_poly.entity_id
_entity_poly.type
_entity_poly.pdbx_seq_one_letter_code
_entity_poly.pdbx_strand_id
1 'polypeptide(L)'
;MERIMSNNDKWKNKKVNLKNYVVESGKPKRELSRSWKIALTGLFLIVIPSFIMFLILGIDGWIIKSTKNLSRWGVEFPIALAIAAIQIIIVLLLVFKFKVFNTEALTFLIPISLAINSFLVSSGQRPEDWYIRVLPAVGLVFLAIPIILINKAVAKSQEKQRKIKLLEEEQKNKSLLD
;
A
#
# COMPACT_ATOMS: atom_id res chain seq x y z
N MET A 1 -5.92 -73.69 -35.60
CA MET A 1 -4.95 -72.95 -34.76
C MET A 1 -5.50 -71.56 -34.54
N GLU A 2 -6.29 -71.37 -33.48
CA GLU A 2 -6.71 -70.04 -33.03
C GLU A 2 -5.51 -69.31 -32.45
N ARG A 3 -5.09 -68.21 -33.09
CA ARG A 3 -4.12 -67.30 -32.50
C ARG A 3 -4.81 -66.58 -31.36
N ILE A 4 -4.51 -66.99 -30.13
CA ILE A 4 -4.81 -66.24 -28.91
C ILE A 4 -4.09 -64.89 -29.05
N MET A 5 -4.82 -63.87 -29.49
CA MET A 5 -4.30 -62.51 -29.49
C MET A 5 -4.13 -62.08 -28.04
N SER A 6 -2.88 -61.98 -27.62
CA SER A 6 -2.48 -61.45 -26.33
C SER A 6 -3.18 -60.11 -26.10
N ASN A 7 -3.89 -59.99 -24.98
CA ASN A 7 -4.60 -58.79 -24.57
C ASN A 7 -3.69 -57.55 -24.50
N ASN A 8 -2.36 -57.73 -24.55
CA ASN A 8 -1.35 -56.69 -24.44
C ASN A 8 -1.32 -55.71 -25.62
N ASP A 9 -1.70 -56.14 -26.83
CA ASP A 9 -1.70 -55.27 -28.01
C ASP A 9 -2.82 -54.22 -27.97
N LYS A 10 -3.92 -54.50 -27.25
CA LYS A 10 -4.99 -53.50 -26.99
C LYS A 10 -4.53 -52.37 -26.07
N TRP A 11 -3.54 -52.62 -25.20
CA TRP A 11 -3.04 -51.62 -24.26
C TRP A 11 -1.92 -50.76 -24.85
N LYS A 12 -1.07 -51.31 -25.74
CA LYS A 12 0.01 -50.55 -26.40
C LYS A 12 -0.48 -49.38 -27.25
N ASN A 13 -1.67 -49.49 -27.85
CA ASN A 13 -2.24 -48.45 -28.72
C ASN A 13 -3.24 -47.52 -28.01
N LYS A 14 -3.46 -47.69 -26.71
CA LYS A 14 -4.29 -46.77 -25.94
C LYS A 14 -3.47 -45.54 -25.62
N LYS A 15 -3.42 -44.58 -26.55
CA LYS A 15 -2.90 -43.22 -26.28
C LYS A 15 -3.67 -42.65 -25.11
N VAL A 16 -3.10 -42.74 -23.91
CA VAL A 16 -3.66 -42.12 -22.72
C VAL A 16 -3.70 -40.63 -23.00
N ASN A 17 -4.89 -40.10 -23.18
CA ASN A 17 -5.10 -38.68 -23.46
C ASN A 17 -4.89 -37.92 -22.15
N LEU A 18 -3.62 -37.75 -21.76
CA LEU A 18 -3.17 -37.06 -20.55
C LEU A 18 -3.62 -35.58 -20.51
N LYS A 19 -4.17 -35.05 -21.61
CA LYS A 19 -4.65 -33.66 -21.71
C LYS A 19 -5.92 -33.37 -20.89
N ASN A 20 -6.66 -34.39 -20.45
CA ASN A 20 -7.92 -34.18 -19.70
C ASN A 20 -7.78 -34.33 -18.17
N TYR A 21 -6.57 -34.59 -17.65
CA TYR A 21 -6.27 -34.43 -16.23
C TYR A 21 -5.71 -33.03 -15.93
N VAL A 22 -6.27 -32.00 -16.57
CA VAL A 22 -6.25 -30.68 -15.96
C VAL A 22 -7.42 -30.70 -15.01
N VAL A 23 -7.15 -31.09 -13.75
CA VAL A 23 -8.02 -30.75 -12.61
C VAL A 23 -8.48 -29.33 -12.89
N GLU A 24 -9.79 -29.11 -13.00
CA GLU A 24 -10.35 -27.76 -13.12
C GLU A 24 -9.83 -26.99 -11.91
N SER A 25 -8.70 -26.31 -12.09
CA SER A 25 -8.12 -25.44 -11.12
C SER A 25 -9.10 -24.30 -11.09
N GLY A 26 -10.01 -24.35 -10.11
CA GLY A 26 -11.06 -23.37 -9.93
C GLY A 26 -10.46 -21.99 -10.17
N LYS A 27 -11.06 -21.25 -11.11
CA LYS A 27 -10.51 -20.00 -11.67
C LYS A 27 -9.72 -19.26 -10.58
N PRO A 28 -8.43 -18.97 -10.78
CA PRO A 28 -7.61 -18.34 -9.74
C PRO A 28 -8.37 -17.12 -9.23
N LYS A 29 -8.61 -17.08 -7.91
CA LYS A 29 -9.33 -15.97 -7.29
C LYS A 29 -8.67 -14.69 -7.75
N ARG A 30 -9.44 -13.78 -8.36
CA ARG A 30 -8.92 -12.48 -8.79
C ARG A 30 -8.39 -11.76 -7.56
N GLU A 31 -7.07 -11.66 -7.46
CA GLU A 31 -6.45 -10.86 -6.42
C GLU A 31 -6.76 -9.38 -6.70
N LEU A 32 -7.02 -8.61 -5.64
CA LEU A 32 -7.13 -7.16 -5.77
C LEU A 32 -5.84 -6.57 -6.32
N SER A 33 -6.00 -5.56 -7.18
CA SER A 33 -4.85 -4.80 -7.68
C SER A 33 -4.11 -4.14 -6.52
N ARG A 34 -2.80 -3.91 -6.70
CA ARG A 34 -1.95 -3.29 -5.67
C ARG A 34 -2.48 -1.91 -5.25
N SER A 35 -2.97 -1.11 -6.20
CA SER A 35 -3.57 0.20 -5.94
C SER A 35 -4.79 0.10 -5.02
N TRP A 36 -5.65 -0.89 -5.24
CA TRP A 36 -6.80 -1.13 -4.37
C TRP A 36 -6.37 -1.59 -2.98
N LYS A 37 -5.36 -2.47 -2.86
CA LYS A 37 -4.82 -2.87 -1.54
C LYS A 37 -4.28 -1.66 -0.76
N ILE A 38 -3.58 -0.75 -1.43
CA ILE A 38 -3.07 0.51 -0.84
C ILE A 38 -4.25 1.41 -0.43
N ALA A 39 -5.23 1.61 -1.31
CA ALA A 39 -6.40 2.46 -1.02
C ALA A 39 -7.22 1.92 0.16
N LEU A 40 -7.47 0.61 0.21
CA LEU A 40 -8.16 -0.03 1.33
C LEU A 40 -7.38 0.10 2.63
N THR A 41 -6.05 -0.05 2.57
CA THR A 41 -5.20 0.16 3.75
C THR A 41 -5.29 1.62 4.22
N GLY A 42 -5.25 2.59 3.30
CA GLY A 42 -5.46 3.99 3.63
C GLY A 42 -6.82 4.23 4.28
N LEU A 43 -7.89 3.62 3.76
CA LEU A 43 -9.23 3.75 4.33
C LEU A 43 -9.30 3.19 5.76
N PHE A 44 -8.87 1.95 5.97
CA PHE A 44 -9.03 1.25 7.24
C PHE A 44 -8.02 1.67 8.31
N LEU A 45 -6.79 2.02 7.92
CA LEU A 45 -5.73 2.37 8.86
C LEU A 45 -5.65 3.88 9.14
N ILE A 46 -6.04 4.71 8.18
CA ILE A 46 -5.85 6.16 8.25
C ILE A 46 -7.20 6.87 8.36
N VAL A 47 -8.03 6.78 7.32
CA VAL A 47 -9.26 7.59 7.20
C VAL A 47 -10.24 7.28 8.33
N ILE A 48 -10.59 6.01 8.53
CA ILE A 48 -11.58 5.61 9.53
C ILE A 48 -11.09 5.94 10.95
N PRO A 49 -9.88 5.55 11.38
CA PRO A 49 -9.39 5.88 12.72
C PRO A 49 -9.29 7.38 12.97
N SER A 50 -8.77 8.16 12.01
CA SER A 50 -8.70 9.61 12.17
C SER A 50 -10.08 10.27 12.20
N PHE A 51 -11.05 9.75 11.43
CA PHE A 51 -12.42 10.23 11.49
C PHE A 51 -13.09 9.94 12.85
N ILE A 52 -12.85 8.75 13.41
CA ILE A 52 -13.31 8.42 14.76
C ILE A 52 -12.70 9.39 15.78
N MET A 53 -11.39 9.65 15.67
CA MET A 53 -10.73 10.62 16.55
C MET A 53 -11.28 12.03 16.39
N PHE A 54 -11.62 12.45 15.18
CA PHE A 54 -12.31 13.72 14.92
C PHE A 54 -13.68 13.80 15.60
N LEU A 55 -14.49 12.73 15.53
CA LEU A 55 -15.80 12.70 16.19
C LEU A 55 -15.71 12.78 17.72
N ILE A 56 -14.64 12.22 18.31
CA ILE A 56 -14.42 12.17 19.76
C ILE A 56 -13.77 13.46 20.27
N LEU A 57 -12.73 13.97 19.57
CA LEU A 57 -11.82 15.01 20.07
C LEU A 57 -11.93 16.35 19.36
N GLY A 58 -12.55 16.42 18.17
CA GLY A 58 -12.70 17.69 17.46
C GLY A 58 -13.70 18.61 18.16
N ILE A 59 -13.52 19.93 17.99
CA ILE A 59 -14.48 20.94 18.44
C ILE A 59 -15.87 20.72 17.79
N ASP A 60 -15.91 20.31 16.53
CA ASP A 60 -17.16 19.93 15.84
C ASP A 60 -17.63 18.50 16.14
N GLY A 61 -16.89 17.79 16.99
CA GLY A 61 -17.19 16.42 17.38
C GLY A 61 -18.58 16.29 17.99
N TRP A 62 -19.26 15.19 17.69
CA TRP A 62 -20.63 14.95 18.15
C TRP A 62 -20.69 14.31 19.54
N ILE A 63 -19.59 13.68 19.98
CA ILE A 63 -19.62 12.74 21.10
C ILE A 63 -19.36 13.45 22.44
N ILE A 64 -18.36 14.34 22.53
CA ILE A 64 -17.94 14.96 23.80
C ILE A 64 -18.14 16.48 23.72
N LYS A 65 -19.08 17.03 24.51
CA LYS A 65 -19.33 18.48 24.51
C LYS A 65 -18.17 19.31 25.06
N SER A 66 -17.33 18.73 25.91
CA SER A 66 -16.18 19.39 26.54
C SER A 66 -15.04 19.72 25.56
N THR A 67 -14.97 19.05 24.40
CA THR A 67 -13.89 19.30 23.42
C THR A 67 -14.02 20.66 22.74
N LYS A 68 -15.20 21.28 22.82
CA LYS A 68 -15.48 22.62 22.27
C LYS A 68 -14.64 23.74 22.87
N ASN A 69 -14.11 23.54 24.08
CA ASN A 69 -13.29 24.54 24.79
C ASN A 69 -11.79 24.23 24.71
N LEU A 70 -11.38 23.22 23.95
CA LEU A 70 -9.97 22.86 23.82
C LEU A 70 -9.22 23.90 22.99
N SER A 71 -7.99 24.20 23.42
CA SER A 71 -7.11 25.05 22.62
C SER A 71 -6.68 24.29 21.37
N ARG A 72 -7.05 24.82 20.20
CA ARG A 72 -6.66 24.28 18.89
C ARG A 72 -5.17 24.02 18.77
N TRP A 73 -4.36 25.04 19.07
CA TRP A 73 -2.91 24.96 18.94
C TRP A 73 -2.24 24.26 20.13
N GLY A 74 -2.82 24.37 21.32
CA GLY A 74 -2.26 23.79 22.54
C GLY A 74 -2.56 22.31 22.72
N VAL A 75 -3.65 21.81 22.15
CA VAL A 75 -4.15 20.45 22.40
C VAL A 75 -4.46 19.69 21.12
N GLU A 76 -5.33 20.22 20.24
CA GLU A 76 -5.76 19.49 19.05
C GLU A 76 -4.61 19.26 18.05
N PHE A 77 -3.77 20.27 17.85
CA PHE A 77 -2.61 20.16 16.96
C PHE A 77 -1.58 19.12 17.41
N PRO A 78 -1.11 19.11 18.67
CA PRO A 78 -0.25 18.03 19.17
C PRO A 78 -0.89 16.64 19.06
N ILE A 79 -2.19 16.51 19.32
CA ILE A 79 -2.91 15.24 19.18
C ILE A 79 -2.96 14.79 17.71
N ALA A 80 -3.30 15.69 16.80
CA ALA A 80 -3.32 15.42 15.36
C ALA A 80 -1.96 14.96 14.85
N LEU A 81 -0.88 15.62 15.31
CA LEU A 81 0.49 15.22 15.00
C LEU A 81 0.85 13.85 15.58
N ALA A 82 0.46 13.56 16.81
CA ALA A 82 0.71 12.25 17.43
C ALA A 82 0.01 11.12 16.67
N ILE A 83 -1.26 11.32 16.28
CA ILE A 83 -2.02 10.34 15.49
C ILE A 83 -1.36 10.14 14.12
N ALA A 84 -1.02 11.24 13.43
CA ALA A 84 -0.35 11.17 12.13
C ALA A 84 1.01 10.45 12.22
N ALA A 85 1.80 10.73 13.26
CA ALA A 85 3.08 10.08 13.51
C ALA A 85 2.93 8.58 13.72
N ILE A 86 1.97 8.15 14.55
CA ILE A 86 1.68 6.72 14.77
C ILE A 86 1.28 6.05 13.46
N GLN A 87 0.37 6.66 12.69
CA GLN A 87 -0.07 6.13 11.39
C GLN A 87 1.10 6.02 10.40
N ILE A 88 1.95 7.05 10.30
CA ILE A 88 3.13 7.03 9.44
C ILE A 88 4.10 5.93 9.86
N ILE A 89 4.36 5.76 11.16
CA ILE A 89 5.22 4.68 11.67
C ILE A 89 4.68 3.32 11.25
N ILE A 90 3.37 3.08 11.39
CA ILE A 90 2.76 1.81 10.98
C ILE A 90 2.92 1.61 9.45
N VAL A 91 2.69 2.65 8.65
CA VAL A 91 2.89 2.59 7.20
C VAL A 91 4.35 2.27 6.85
N LEU A 92 5.32 2.92 7.51
CA LEU A 92 6.74 2.64 7.31
C LEU A 92 7.09 1.20 7.69
N LEU A 93 6.52 0.65 8.75
CA LEU A 93 6.70 -0.76 9.13
C LEU A 93 6.12 -1.70 8.07
N LEU A 94 4.94 -1.41 7.53
CA LEU A 94 4.31 -2.20 6.46
C LEU A 94 5.15 -2.22 5.18
N VAL A 95 5.82 -1.10 4.85
CA VAL A 95 6.66 -0.97 3.65
C VAL A 95 8.05 -1.58 3.86
N PHE A 96 8.75 -1.21 4.94
CA PHE A 96 10.16 -1.58 5.11
C PHE A 96 10.39 -2.88 5.88
N LYS A 97 9.64 -3.12 6.97
CA LYS A 97 9.82 -4.30 7.83
C LYS A 97 9.06 -5.51 7.29
N PHE A 98 7.75 -5.35 7.07
CA PHE A 98 6.88 -6.44 6.64
C PHE A 98 6.83 -6.60 5.12
N LYS A 99 7.32 -5.62 4.35
CA LYS A 99 7.38 -5.64 2.88
C LYS A 99 6.03 -5.98 2.22
N VAL A 100 4.94 -5.57 2.86
CA VAL A 100 3.56 -5.76 2.35
C VAL A 100 3.33 -4.86 1.13
N PHE A 101 3.95 -3.67 1.13
CA PHE A 101 3.84 -2.69 0.05
C PHE A 101 5.22 -2.23 -0.43
N ASN A 102 5.27 -1.75 -1.68
CA ASN A 102 6.44 -1.08 -2.24
C ASN A 102 6.57 0.35 -1.70
N THR A 103 7.74 0.96 -1.89
CA THR A 103 8.01 2.37 -1.55
C THR A 103 7.07 3.36 -2.25
N GLU A 104 6.47 2.97 -3.37
CA GLU A 104 5.42 3.72 -4.06
C GLU A 104 4.20 4.00 -3.17
N ALA A 105 3.86 3.11 -2.22
CA ALA A 105 2.73 3.35 -1.32
C ALA A 105 2.94 4.57 -0.42
N LEU A 106 4.19 4.96 -0.16
CA LEU A 106 4.52 6.13 0.67
C LEU A 106 4.08 7.45 0.02
N THR A 107 4.00 7.51 -1.32
CA THR A 107 3.57 8.73 -2.03
C THR A 107 2.09 9.03 -1.82
N PHE A 108 1.30 8.03 -1.45
CA PHE A 108 -0.14 8.14 -1.22
C PHE A 108 -0.48 8.13 0.28
N LEU A 109 0.03 7.15 1.03
CA LEU A 109 -0.36 6.94 2.42
C LEU A 109 0.16 8.02 3.37
N ILE A 110 1.39 8.53 3.18
CA ILE A 110 1.93 9.58 4.05
C ILE A 110 1.17 10.90 3.88
N PRO A 111 0.99 11.43 2.65
CA PRO A 111 0.28 12.70 2.48
C PRO A 111 -1.18 12.62 2.93
N ILE A 112 -1.84 11.48 2.71
CA ILE A 112 -3.22 11.28 3.18
C ILE A 112 -3.32 11.23 4.69
N SER A 113 -2.37 10.61 5.38
CA SER A 113 -2.30 10.65 6.84
C SER A 113 -2.26 12.10 7.35
N LEU A 114 -1.39 12.93 6.79
CA LEU A 114 -1.29 14.32 7.18
C LEU A 114 -2.56 15.11 6.81
N ALA A 115 -3.09 14.92 5.60
CA ALA A 115 -4.27 15.63 5.12
C ALA A 115 -5.52 15.31 5.96
N ILE A 116 -5.78 14.03 6.25
CA ILE A 116 -6.95 13.63 7.07
C ILE A 116 -6.80 14.16 8.50
N ASN A 117 -5.62 14.06 9.11
CA ASN A 117 -5.43 14.55 10.49
C ASN A 117 -5.49 16.09 10.58
N SER A 118 -5.27 16.82 9.49
CA SER A 118 -5.44 18.29 9.47
C SER A 118 -6.89 18.74 9.70
N PHE A 119 -7.87 17.87 9.46
CA PHE A 119 -9.29 18.14 9.77
C PHE A 119 -9.56 18.24 11.27
N LEU A 120 -8.77 17.56 12.11
CA LEU A 120 -8.89 17.70 13.57
C LEU A 120 -8.54 19.12 14.02
N VAL A 121 -7.46 19.68 13.48
CA VAL A 121 -6.95 21.00 13.85
C VAL A 121 -7.79 22.14 13.26
N SER A 122 -8.36 21.92 12.08
CA SER A 122 -9.25 22.89 11.44
C SER A 122 -10.71 22.77 11.90
N SER A 123 -10.98 21.93 12.90
CA SER A 123 -12.30 21.79 13.51
C SER A 123 -12.77 23.07 14.21
N GLY A 124 -14.08 23.27 14.31
CA GLY A 124 -14.69 24.43 14.97
C GLY A 124 -14.71 25.70 14.14
N GLN A 125 -14.27 25.67 12.88
CA GLN A 125 -14.38 26.82 11.97
C GLN A 125 -15.80 27.00 11.49
N ARG A 126 -16.21 28.25 11.24
CA ARG A 126 -17.54 28.51 10.73
C ARG A 126 -17.73 27.88 9.35
N PRO A 127 -18.96 27.49 8.96
CA PRO A 127 -19.21 26.91 7.64
C PRO A 127 -18.74 27.79 6.47
N GLU A 128 -18.83 29.12 6.63
CA GLU A 128 -18.30 30.08 5.65
C GLU A 128 -16.77 29.98 5.42
N ASP A 129 -16.03 29.51 6.42
CA ASP A 129 -14.56 29.41 6.42
C ASP A 129 -14.07 28.02 6.00
N TRP A 130 -14.79 27.36 5.09
CA TRP A 130 -14.48 26.00 4.62
C TRP A 130 -13.05 25.87 4.06
N TYR A 131 -12.52 26.94 3.46
CA TYR A 131 -11.19 26.99 2.88
C TYR A 131 -10.09 26.82 3.92
N ILE A 132 -10.33 27.21 5.18
CA ILE A 132 -9.40 27.00 6.30
C ILE A 132 -9.27 25.51 6.63
N ARG A 133 -10.27 24.69 6.30
CA ARG A 133 -10.21 23.23 6.45
C ARG A 133 -9.58 22.55 5.24
N VAL A 134 -9.99 22.96 4.05
CA VAL A 134 -9.63 22.26 2.81
C VAL A 134 -8.23 22.63 2.31
N LEU A 135 -7.82 23.91 2.38
CA LEU A 135 -6.52 24.34 1.86
C LEU A 135 -5.33 23.67 2.55
N PRO A 136 -5.29 23.55 3.90
CA PRO A 136 -4.21 22.81 4.56
C PRO A 136 -4.17 21.34 4.14
N ALA A 137 -5.32 20.68 4.04
CA ALA A 137 -5.38 19.29 3.61
C ALA A 137 -4.85 19.12 2.18
N VAL A 138 -5.28 19.98 1.25
CA VAL A 138 -4.80 19.98 -0.14
C VAL A 138 -3.30 20.28 -0.21
N GLY A 139 -2.83 21.27 0.54
CA GLY A 139 -1.40 21.60 0.65
C GLY A 139 -0.56 20.42 1.15
N LEU A 140 -1.06 19.68 2.14
CA LEU A 140 -0.39 18.49 2.67
C LEU A 140 -0.40 17.32 1.67
N VAL A 141 -1.42 17.19 0.83
CA VAL A 141 -1.42 16.20 -0.27
C VAL A 141 -0.29 16.50 -1.27
N PHE A 142 0.05 17.76 -1.50
CA PHE A 142 1.17 18.13 -2.36
C PHE A 142 2.54 17.70 -1.83
N LEU A 143 2.67 17.28 -0.56
CA LEU A 143 3.87 16.56 -0.07
C LEU A 143 4.12 15.25 -0.83
N ALA A 144 3.13 14.73 -1.56
CA ALA A 144 3.36 13.63 -2.49
C ALA A 144 4.48 13.95 -3.51
N ILE A 145 4.59 15.22 -3.97
CA ILE A 145 5.57 15.63 -4.98
C ILE A 145 7.02 15.37 -4.53
N PRO A 146 7.50 15.93 -3.39
CA PRO A 146 8.86 15.64 -2.94
C PRO A 146 9.08 14.16 -2.64
N ILE A 147 8.07 13.44 -2.12
CA ILE A 147 8.19 11.99 -1.87
C ILE A 147 8.36 11.22 -3.19
N ILE A 148 7.64 11.59 -4.25
CA ILE A 148 7.80 11.02 -5.59
C ILE A 148 9.21 11.26 -6.12
N LEU A 149 9.75 12.48 -5.96
CA LEU A 149 11.10 12.81 -6.40
C LEU A 149 12.16 11.96 -5.68
N ILE A 150 12.03 11.82 -4.36
CA ILE A 150 12.91 10.95 -3.56
C ILE A 150 12.82 9.50 -4.03
N ASN A 151 11.60 8.98 -4.20
CA ASN A 151 11.39 7.61 -4.67
C ASN A 151 12.01 7.37 -6.06
N LYS A 152 11.88 8.32 -6.99
CA LYS A 152 12.52 8.25 -8.31
C LYS A 152 14.05 8.24 -8.20
N ALA A 153 14.63 9.07 -7.34
CA ALA A 153 16.07 9.12 -7.12
C ALA A 153 16.60 7.80 -6.55
N VAL A 154 15.89 7.23 -5.56
CA VAL A 154 16.24 5.93 -4.97
C VAL A 154 16.13 4.80 -5.99
N ALA A 155 15.05 4.76 -6.77
CA ALA A 155 14.86 3.75 -7.81
C ALA A 155 15.99 3.79 -8.87
N LYS A 156 16.37 4.99 -9.32
CA LYS A 156 17.47 5.19 -10.28
C LYS A 156 18.81 4.72 -9.72
N SER A 157 19.07 4.96 -8.43
CA SER A 157 20.28 4.48 -7.75
C SER A 157 20.32 2.96 -7.67
N GLN A 158 19.21 2.32 -7.29
CA GLN A 158 19.10 0.86 -7.22
C GLN A 158 19.27 0.20 -8.60
N GLU A 159 18.72 0.80 -9.65
CA GLU A 159 18.90 0.31 -11.02
C GLU A 159 20.37 0.38 -11.45
N LYS A 160 21.07 1.48 -11.14
CA LYS A 160 22.51 1.62 -11.41
C LYS A 160 23.32 0.55 -10.69
N GLN A 161 23.03 0.29 -9.41
CA GLN A 161 23.72 -0.76 -8.64
C GLN A 161 23.45 -2.16 -9.20
N ARG A 162 22.22 -2.46 -9.64
CA ARG A 162 21.91 -3.74 -10.30
C ARG A 162 22.66 -3.93 -11.61
N LYS A 163 22.77 -2.89 -12.43
CA LYS A 163 23.54 -2.94 -13.68
C LYS A 163 25.03 -3.22 -13.43
N ILE A 164 25.61 -2.59 -12.41
CA ILE A 164 27.01 -2.85 -12.02
C ILE A 164 27.20 -4.30 -11.59
N LYS A 165 26.31 -4.83 -10.73
CA LYS A 165 26.37 -6.23 -10.29
C LYS A 165 26.22 -7.23 -11.44
N LEU A 166 25.30 -6.97 -12.36
CA LEU A 166 25.12 -7.82 -13.55
C LEU A 166 26.38 -7.86 -14.41
N LEU A 167 27.03 -6.70 -14.63
CA LEU A 167 28.28 -6.63 -15.39
C LEU A 167 29.42 -7.37 -14.68
N GLU A 168 29.52 -7.27 -13.35
CA GLU A 168 30.50 -8.03 -12.55
C GLU A 168 30.25 -9.55 -12.61
N GLU A 169 28.99 -9.99 -12.56
CA GLU A 169 28.61 -11.40 -12.73
C GLU A 169 28.90 -11.92 -14.14
N GLU A 170 28.63 -11.13 -15.18
CA GLU A 170 28.97 -11.48 -16.56
C GLU A 170 30.49 -11.60 -16.78
N GLN A 171 31.29 -10.70 -16.19
CA GLN A 171 32.75 -10.79 -16.25
C GLN A 171 33.28 -12.03 -15.53
N LYS A 172 32.73 -12.36 -14.35
CA LYS A 172 33.10 -13.58 -13.62
C LYS A 172 32.71 -14.84 -14.39
N ASN A 173 31.51 -14.90 -14.96
CA ASN A 173 31.07 -16.06 -15.73
C ASN A 173 31.87 -16.24 -17.03
N LYS A 174 32.26 -15.15 -17.70
CA LYS A 174 33.16 -15.24 -18.86
C LYS A 174 34.56 -15.74 -18.48
N SER A 175 35.10 -15.29 -17.35
CA SER A 175 36.41 -15.75 -16.84
C SER A 175 36.44 -17.20 -16.35
N LEU A 176 35.29 -17.82 -16.08
CA LEU A 176 35.19 -19.24 -15.69
C LEU A 176 34.93 -20.17 -16.88
N LEU A 177 34.57 -19.59 -18.04
CA LEU A 177 34.29 -20.31 -19.28
C LEU A 177 35.49 -20.34 -20.23
N ASP A 178 36.41 -19.38 -20.08
CA ASP A 178 37.81 -19.44 -20.56
C ASP A 178 38.67 -20.31 -19.62
#